data_AF-A0AAU2PUH2-F1
#
_entry.id   AF-A0AAU2PUH2-F1
#
_cell.length_a   1.000
_cell.length_b   1.000
_cell.length_c   1.000
_cell.angle_alpha   90.00
_cell.angle_beta   90.00
_cell.angle_gamma   90.00
#
_symmetry.space_group_name_H-M   'P 1'
#
loop_
_entity.id
_entity.type
_entity.pdbx_description
1 polymer ?
#
loop_
_entity_poly.entity_id
_entity_poly.type
_entity_poly.pdbx_seq_one_letter_code
_entity_poly.pdbx_strand_id
1 'polypeptide(L)'
;MEDQPAADNLVLRLDELAAGLTDPDCDLDDLAEIEEELVAARRRELIPYLEQHLAAAVEAGNWYARHVFARILAETAGHTSLAALLRAYSRNLGDDQDSLSTTLHVLVKEHPAAARRILLPCAVGNDEDLRGAAIWLLGFVPEPADLNLLAHAAQDSDEGIRNAVVGTLGSHGTEPAAIDLLLHLLDDPSPQVRISALSSLGFLQQPRTLPRIRLLANDDNPRVRAWVAVALGRFPALDRADPATLAVLDQLAADADPYVRDQTTEARQRKPLRS
;
A
#
# COMPACT_ATOMS: atom_id res chain seq x y z
N MET A 1 33.56 -24.00 16.16
CA MET A 1 32.43 -24.68 15.48
C MET A 1 31.32 -24.60 16.50
N GLU A 2 30.56 -23.50 16.48
CA GLU A 2 29.46 -23.31 17.42
C GLU A 2 28.39 -24.37 17.17
N ASP A 3 28.01 -25.06 18.23
CA ASP A 3 27.01 -26.11 18.21
C ASP A 3 25.65 -25.43 18.03
N GLN A 4 25.07 -25.53 16.83
CA GLN A 4 23.76 -24.91 16.56
C GLN A 4 22.68 -25.61 17.40
N PRO A 5 21.78 -24.86 18.06
CA PRO A 5 20.73 -25.46 18.88
C PRO A 5 19.84 -26.41 18.06
N ALA A 6 19.46 -27.53 18.70
CA ALA A 6 18.57 -28.52 18.10
C ALA A 6 17.19 -27.89 17.76
N ALA A 7 16.54 -28.38 16.70
CA ALA A 7 15.24 -27.83 16.27
C ALA A 7 14.19 -27.86 17.38
N ASP A 8 14.13 -28.95 18.15
CA ASP A 8 13.19 -29.11 19.27
C ASP A 8 13.41 -28.06 20.37
N ASN A 9 14.65 -27.61 20.58
CA ASN A 9 14.96 -26.55 21.53
C ASN A 9 14.40 -25.20 21.04
N LEU A 10 14.57 -24.90 19.74
CA LEU A 10 14.07 -23.65 19.17
C LEU A 10 12.54 -23.59 19.07
N VAL A 11 11.85 -24.72 18.91
CA VAL A 11 10.39 -24.77 19.01
C VAL A 11 9.93 -24.39 20.42
N LEU A 12 10.59 -24.93 21.46
CA LEU A 12 10.30 -24.55 22.85
C LEU A 12 10.55 -23.06 23.09
N ARG A 13 11.64 -22.50 22.56
CA ARG A 13 11.94 -21.07 22.65
C ARG A 13 10.89 -20.21 21.92
N LEU A 14 10.41 -20.66 20.76
CA LEU A 14 9.33 -19.99 20.05
C LEU A 14 8.01 -20.01 20.84
N ASP A 15 7.69 -21.12 21.50
CA ASP A 15 6.49 -21.21 22.36
C ASP A 15 6.62 -20.36 23.63
N GLU A 16 7.82 -20.28 24.20
CA GLU A 16 8.15 -19.36 25.31
C GLU A 16 7.94 -17.89 24.92
N LEU A 17 8.46 -17.50 23.75
CA LEU A 17 8.24 -16.18 23.18
C LEU A 17 6.74 -15.90 22.98
N ALA A 18 6.01 -16.86 22.41
CA ALA A 18 4.57 -16.71 22.17
C ALA A 18 3.77 -16.53 23.46
N ALA A 19 4.09 -17.28 24.51
CA ALA A 19 3.47 -17.12 25.81
C ALA A 19 3.77 -15.74 26.40
N GLY A 20 5.05 -15.33 26.38
CA GLY A 20 5.48 -14.03 26.89
C GLY A 20 4.82 -12.84 26.18
N LEU A 21 4.67 -12.89 24.86
CA LEU A 21 4.01 -11.83 24.08
C LEU A 21 2.51 -11.66 24.39
N THR A 22 1.91 -12.59 25.12
CA THR A 22 0.53 -12.50 25.63
C THR A 22 0.44 -12.11 27.09
N ASP A 23 1.57 -12.09 27.80
CA ASP A 23 1.66 -11.75 29.21
C ASP A 23 1.92 -10.23 29.38
N PRO A 24 1.01 -9.47 30.00
CA PRO A 24 1.22 -8.04 30.25
C PRO A 24 2.37 -7.74 31.21
N ASP A 25 2.81 -8.72 32.00
CA ASP A 25 3.88 -8.59 32.98
C ASP A 25 5.22 -9.18 32.47
N CYS A 26 5.32 -9.51 31.17
CA CYS A 26 6.54 -10.07 30.59
C CYS A 26 7.73 -9.10 30.67
N ASP A 27 8.93 -9.67 30.77
CA ASP A 27 10.18 -8.93 30.59
C ASP A 27 10.48 -8.81 29.09
N LEU A 28 10.36 -7.58 28.56
CA LEU A 28 10.57 -7.32 27.13
C LEU A 28 12.03 -7.54 26.70
N ASP A 29 12.99 -7.40 27.61
CA ASP A 29 14.40 -7.63 27.28
C ASP A 29 14.64 -9.13 27.07
N ASP A 30 14.07 -9.98 27.92
CA ASP A 30 14.13 -11.44 27.75
C ASP A 30 13.45 -11.89 26.44
N LEU A 31 12.30 -11.31 26.09
CA LEU A 31 11.62 -11.62 24.83
C LEU A 31 12.44 -11.17 23.61
N ALA A 32 13.11 -10.02 23.69
CA ALA A 32 13.97 -9.54 22.63
C ALA A 32 15.17 -10.48 22.41
N GLU A 33 15.77 -11.02 23.48
CA GLU A 33 16.83 -12.02 23.39
C GLU A 33 16.35 -13.30 22.68
N ILE A 34 15.16 -13.81 23.03
CA ILE A 34 14.58 -14.97 22.35
C ILE A 34 14.33 -14.67 20.87
N GLU A 35 13.81 -13.49 20.58
CA GLU A 35 13.53 -13.08 19.21
C GLU A 35 14.80 -13.02 18.35
N GLU A 36 15.87 -12.42 18.88
CA GLU A 36 17.18 -12.35 18.22
C GLU A 36 17.79 -13.74 18.01
N GLU A 37 17.66 -14.64 19.00
CA GLU A 37 18.09 -16.04 18.89
C GLU A 37 17.38 -16.74 17.73
N LEU A 38 16.05 -16.61 17.64
CA LEU A 38 15.24 -17.23 16.59
C LEU A 38 15.55 -16.65 15.20
N VAL A 39 15.73 -15.32 15.10
CA VAL A 39 16.13 -14.64 13.85
C VAL A 39 17.53 -15.10 13.41
N ALA A 40 18.49 -15.19 14.32
CA ALA A 40 19.85 -15.63 14.01
C ALA A 40 19.88 -17.09 13.54
N ALA A 41 19.02 -17.94 14.10
CA ALA A 41 18.98 -19.36 13.77
C ALA A 41 18.51 -19.65 12.34
N ARG A 42 17.60 -18.82 11.77
CA ARG A 42 17.01 -18.96 10.42
C ARG A 42 16.57 -20.40 10.09
N ARG A 43 15.96 -21.07 11.05
CA ARG A 43 15.60 -22.50 10.94
C ARG A 43 14.28 -22.69 10.20
N ARG A 44 14.37 -23.24 9.00
CA ARG A 44 13.20 -23.46 8.12
C ARG A 44 12.18 -24.42 8.72
N GLU A 45 12.59 -25.29 9.63
CA GLU A 45 11.70 -26.19 10.36
C GLU A 45 10.71 -25.45 11.26
N LEU A 46 11.01 -24.20 11.64
CA LEU A 46 10.13 -23.35 12.45
C LEU A 46 9.02 -22.69 11.64
N ILE A 47 9.10 -22.68 10.30
CA ILE A 47 8.15 -21.94 9.44
C ILE A 47 6.68 -22.30 9.75
N PRO A 48 6.27 -23.58 9.85
CA PRO A 48 4.87 -23.90 10.15
C PRO A 48 4.41 -23.38 11.52
N TYR A 49 5.29 -23.39 12.52
CA TYR A 49 5.00 -22.89 13.86
C TYR A 49 4.92 -21.36 13.89
N LEU A 50 5.82 -20.68 13.17
CA LEU A 50 5.79 -19.23 12.98
C LEU A 50 4.51 -18.78 12.27
N GLU A 51 4.08 -19.49 11.22
CA GLU A 51 2.82 -19.20 10.53
C GLU A 51 1.60 -19.40 11.45
N GLN A 52 1.61 -20.44 12.28
CA GLN A 52 0.56 -20.69 13.27
C GLN A 52 0.49 -19.58 14.32
N HIS A 53 1.63 -19.19 14.90
CA HIS A 53 1.70 -18.14 15.91
C HIS A 53 1.36 -16.75 15.34
N LEU A 54 1.80 -16.46 14.11
CA LEU A 54 1.40 -15.26 13.39
C LEU A 54 -0.11 -15.19 13.18
N ALA A 55 -0.74 -16.29 12.77
CA ALA A 55 -2.19 -16.37 12.62
C ALA A 55 -2.91 -16.18 13.96
N ALA A 56 -2.41 -16.80 15.04
CA ALA A 56 -2.98 -16.64 16.38
C ALA A 56 -2.88 -15.20 16.89
N ALA A 57 -1.75 -14.52 16.68
CA ALA A 57 -1.58 -13.11 17.02
C ALA A 57 -2.57 -12.21 16.26
N VAL A 58 -2.82 -12.53 14.99
CA VAL A 58 -3.79 -11.81 14.15
C VAL A 58 -5.22 -12.00 14.67
N GLU A 59 -5.62 -13.22 15.04
CA GLU A 59 -6.94 -13.49 15.65
C GLU A 59 -7.10 -12.83 17.03
N ALA A 60 -6.03 -12.79 17.81
CA ALA A 60 -6.02 -12.14 19.13
C ALA A 60 -6.02 -10.61 19.08
N GLY A 61 -5.83 -10.01 17.89
CA GLY A 61 -5.66 -8.56 17.75
C GLY A 61 -4.37 -8.03 18.40
N ASN A 62 -3.37 -8.88 18.59
CA ASN A 62 -2.11 -8.51 19.22
C ASN A 62 -1.12 -8.02 18.14
N TRP A 63 -1.11 -6.71 17.92
CA TRP A 63 -0.26 -6.06 16.91
C TRP A 63 1.24 -6.26 17.20
N TYR A 64 1.65 -6.29 18.47
CA TYR A 64 3.05 -6.45 18.85
C TYR A 64 3.53 -7.89 18.59
N ALA A 65 2.74 -8.89 18.97
CA ALA A 65 3.04 -10.28 18.66
C ALA A 65 3.07 -10.53 17.14
N ARG A 66 2.14 -9.91 16.39
CA ARG A 66 2.14 -9.97 14.93
C ARG A 66 3.43 -9.42 14.35
N HIS A 67 3.90 -8.26 14.83
CA HIS A 67 5.16 -7.66 14.41
C HIS A 67 6.34 -8.61 14.61
N VAL A 68 6.48 -9.16 15.82
CA VAL A 68 7.58 -10.06 16.19
C VAL A 68 7.58 -11.32 15.32
N PHE A 69 6.45 -12.02 15.22
CA PHE A 69 6.37 -13.24 14.39
C PHE A 69 6.55 -12.96 12.91
N ALA A 70 6.03 -11.83 12.41
CA ALA A 70 6.24 -11.42 11.03
C ALA A 70 7.72 -11.18 10.73
N ARG A 71 8.47 -10.56 11.65
CA ARG A 71 9.91 -10.32 11.50
C ARG A 71 10.69 -11.64 11.45
N ILE A 72 10.49 -12.52 12.44
CA ILE A 72 11.17 -13.83 12.48
C ILE A 72 10.87 -14.63 11.21
N LEU A 73 9.60 -14.66 10.79
CA LEU A 73 9.17 -15.39 9.60
C LEU A 73 9.79 -14.81 8.32
N ALA A 74 9.84 -13.49 8.17
CA ALA A 74 10.48 -12.84 7.03
C ALA A 74 11.98 -13.14 6.96
N GLU A 75 12.70 -13.08 8.08
CA GLU A 75 14.14 -13.38 8.14
C GLU A 75 14.47 -14.86 7.89
N THR A 76 13.54 -15.75 8.26
CA THR A 76 13.69 -17.20 8.11
C THR A 76 13.34 -17.70 6.71
N ALA A 77 12.22 -17.23 6.17
CA ALA A 77 11.62 -17.75 4.94
C ALA A 77 11.76 -16.80 3.74
N GLY A 78 12.14 -15.54 3.94
CA GLY A 78 12.24 -14.54 2.87
C GLY A 78 10.95 -14.46 2.08
N HIS A 79 11.04 -14.39 0.75
CA HIS A 79 9.88 -14.27 -0.13
C HIS A 79 8.87 -15.44 -0.04
N THR A 80 9.24 -16.61 0.49
CA THR A 80 8.26 -17.71 0.63
C THR A 80 7.26 -17.45 1.76
N SER A 81 7.57 -16.54 2.70
CA SER A 81 6.62 -16.09 3.73
C SER A 81 5.55 -15.12 3.22
N LEU A 82 5.69 -14.63 1.98
CA LEU A 82 4.90 -13.51 1.47
C LEU A 82 3.40 -13.76 1.56
N ALA A 83 2.94 -14.99 1.33
CA ALA A 83 1.53 -15.34 1.44
C ALA A 83 1.01 -15.24 2.89
N ALA A 84 1.78 -15.68 3.87
CA ALA A 84 1.42 -15.60 5.29
C ALA A 84 1.43 -14.16 5.79
N LEU A 85 2.49 -13.42 5.45
CA LEU A 85 2.62 -12.00 5.80
C LEU A 85 1.54 -11.14 5.15
N LEU A 86 1.15 -11.44 3.90
CA LEU A 86 0.08 -10.72 3.22
C LEU A 86 -1.27 -10.93 3.90
N ARG A 87 -1.58 -12.17 4.35
CA ARG A 87 -2.78 -12.44 5.16
C ARG A 87 -2.74 -11.74 6.51
N ALA A 88 -1.57 -11.69 7.15
CA ALA A 88 -1.42 -10.95 8.40
C ALA A 88 -1.63 -9.45 8.20
N TYR A 89 -1.14 -8.89 7.09
CA TYR A 89 -1.27 -7.49 6.71
C TYR A 89 -2.70 -7.09 6.33
N SER A 90 -3.47 -8.01 5.74
CA SER A 90 -4.80 -7.73 5.23
C SER A 90 -5.80 -7.34 6.34
N ARG A 91 -5.49 -7.68 7.60
CA ARG A 91 -6.21 -7.16 8.78
C ARG A 91 -5.43 -6.01 9.40
N ASN A 92 -6.02 -4.84 9.53
CA ASN A 92 -5.36 -3.72 10.20
C ASN A 92 -5.51 -3.83 11.73
N LEU A 93 -4.41 -4.03 12.44
CA LEU A 93 -4.38 -4.12 13.91
C LEU A 93 -3.79 -2.88 14.60
N GLY A 94 -3.40 -1.85 13.85
CA GLY A 94 -2.82 -0.62 14.38
C GLY A 94 -1.35 -0.44 14.05
N ASP A 95 -0.54 -0.14 15.06
CA ASP A 95 0.74 0.57 14.92
C ASP A 95 1.83 -0.17 14.10
N ASP A 96 1.79 -1.50 14.05
CA ASP A 96 2.77 -2.27 13.26
C ASP A 96 2.48 -2.32 11.76
N GLN A 97 1.36 -1.76 11.31
CA GLN A 97 0.97 -1.82 9.89
C GLN A 97 2.05 -1.21 8.98
N ASP A 98 2.69 -0.12 9.41
CA ASP A 98 3.78 0.53 8.67
C ASP A 98 5.02 -0.37 8.59
N SER A 99 5.39 -1.02 9.68
CA SER A 99 6.51 -1.98 9.71
C SER A 99 6.23 -3.18 8.83
N LEU A 100 5.04 -3.78 8.91
CA LEU A 100 4.66 -4.93 8.10
C LEU A 100 4.60 -4.57 6.61
N SER A 101 4.10 -3.38 6.27
CA SER A 101 4.11 -2.87 4.90
C SER A 101 5.54 -2.75 4.34
N THR A 102 6.49 -2.32 5.18
CA THR A 102 7.91 -2.18 4.83
C THR A 102 8.53 -3.56 4.58
N THR A 103 8.27 -4.53 5.46
CA THR A 103 8.74 -5.92 5.27
C THR A 103 8.22 -6.51 3.97
N LEU A 104 6.92 -6.39 3.69
CA LEU A 104 6.34 -6.84 2.42
C LEU A 104 7.00 -6.19 1.21
N HIS A 105 7.22 -4.88 1.27
CA HIS A 105 7.89 -4.13 0.20
C HIS A 105 9.31 -4.65 -0.08
N VAL A 106 10.12 -4.84 0.97
CA VAL A 106 11.49 -5.34 0.86
C VAL A 106 11.51 -6.73 0.21
N LEU A 107 10.70 -7.67 0.71
CA LEU A 107 10.63 -9.04 0.18
C LEU A 107 10.27 -9.07 -1.31
N VAL A 108 9.35 -8.20 -1.72
CA VAL A 108 8.89 -8.09 -3.11
C VAL A 108 9.98 -7.50 -4.01
N LYS A 109 10.73 -6.51 -3.52
CA LYS A 109 11.84 -5.89 -4.26
C LYS A 109 13.05 -6.82 -4.41
N GLU A 110 13.36 -7.60 -3.39
CA GLU A 110 14.48 -8.56 -3.41
C GLU A 110 14.23 -9.73 -4.37
N HIS A 111 12.97 -10.19 -4.46
CA HIS A 111 12.60 -11.34 -5.29
C HIS A 111 11.36 -11.10 -6.18
N PRO A 112 11.41 -10.17 -7.15
CA PRO A 112 10.24 -9.75 -7.92
C PRO A 112 9.49 -10.90 -8.60
N ALA A 113 10.20 -11.76 -9.32
CA ALA A 113 9.59 -12.87 -10.05
C ALA A 113 8.94 -13.90 -9.13
N ALA A 114 9.56 -14.20 -7.98
CA ALA A 114 9.02 -15.15 -7.02
C ALA A 114 7.82 -14.55 -6.26
N ALA A 115 7.93 -13.27 -5.86
CA ALA A 115 6.85 -12.53 -5.23
C ALA A 115 5.62 -12.49 -6.14
N ARG A 116 5.78 -12.15 -7.42
CA ARG A 116 4.66 -12.11 -8.38
C ARG A 116 3.94 -13.45 -8.53
N ARG A 117 4.68 -14.57 -8.52
CA ARG A 117 4.07 -15.93 -8.53
C ARG A 117 3.17 -16.19 -7.32
N ILE A 118 3.44 -15.54 -6.18
CA ILE A 118 2.65 -15.64 -4.96
C ILE A 118 1.48 -14.64 -4.98
N LEU A 119 1.72 -13.41 -5.46
CA LEU A 119 0.73 -12.33 -5.44
C LEU A 119 -0.37 -12.45 -6.48
N LEU A 120 -0.06 -12.95 -7.69
CA LEU A 120 -1.06 -13.03 -8.76
C LEU A 120 -2.28 -13.89 -8.39
N PRO A 121 -2.14 -15.10 -7.80
CA PRO A 121 -3.28 -15.87 -7.31
C PRO A 121 -4.10 -15.14 -6.23
N CYS A 122 -3.44 -14.38 -5.35
CA CYS A 122 -4.11 -13.59 -4.30
C CYS A 122 -4.90 -12.42 -4.90
N ALA A 123 -4.34 -11.74 -5.90
CA ALA A 123 -4.94 -10.58 -6.57
C ALA A 123 -6.19 -10.90 -7.42
N VAL A 124 -6.43 -12.18 -7.72
CA VAL A 124 -7.63 -12.65 -8.45
C VAL A 124 -8.52 -13.54 -7.59
N GLY A 125 -8.16 -13.76 -6.32
CA GLY A 125 -8.89 -14.62 -5.41
C GLY A 125 -10.17 -13.98 -4.87
N ASN A 126 -11.01 -14.81 -4.23
CA ASN A 126 -12.30 -14.35 -3.68
C ASN A 126 -12.16 -13.62 -2.33
N ASP A 127 -11.03 -13.77 -1.63
CA ASP A 127 -10.76 -13.07 -0.38
C ASP A 127 -10.47 -11.59 -0.67
N GLU A 128 -11.38 -10.70 -0.28
CA GLU A 128 -11.35 -9.27 -0.64
C GLU A 128 -10.18 -8.54 0.00
N ASP A 129 -9.92 -8.81 1.29
CA ASP A 129 -8.81 -8.22 2.03
C ASP A 129 -7.48 -8.65 1.42
N LEU A 130 -7.34 -9.95 1.11
CA LEU A 130 -6.15 -10.49 0.49
C LEU A 130 -5.98 -10.00 -0.97
N ARG A 131 -7.09 -9.84 -1.70
CA ARG A 131 -7.11 -9.32 -3.07
C ARG A 131 -6.62 -7.87 -3.12
N GLY A 132 -7.16 -7.00 -2.26
CA GLY A 132 -6.73 -5.60 -2.17
C GLY A 132 -5.25 -5.46 -1.79
N ALA A 133 -4.81 -6.21 -0.78
CA ALA A 133 -3.41 -6.23 -0.35
C ALA A 133 -2.46 -6.72 -1.46
N ALA A 134 -2.84 -7.78 -2.19
CA ALA A 134 -2.05 -8.29 -3.30
C ALA A 134 -1.95 -7.29 -4.46
N ILE A 135 -3.08 -6.66 -4.83
CA ILE A 135 -3.12 -5.64 -5.89
C ILE A 135 -2.19 -4.47 -5.53
N TRP A 136 -2.29 -3.96 -4.30
CA TRP A 136 -1.39 -2.91 -3.82
C TRP A 136 0.08 -3.32 -3.93
N LEU A 137 0.41 -4.54 -3.51
CA LEU A 137 1.80 -5.00 -3.46
C LEU A 137 2.40 -5.26 -4.85
N LEU A 138 1.58 -5.66 -5.83
CA LEU A 138 1.99 -5.73 -7.25
C LEU A 138 2.48 -4.36 -7.77
N GLY A 139 1.99 -3.24 -7.20
CA GLY A 139 2.44 -1.90 -7.54
C GLY A 139 3.92 -1.63 -7.24
N PHE A 140 4.60 -2.46 -6.44
CA PHE A 140 6.05 -2.33 -6.25
C PHE A 140 6.87 -3.11 -7.26
N VAL A 141 6.24 -4.01 -8.01
CA VAL A 141 6.83 -4.82 -9.09
C VAL A 141 5.92 -4.82 -10.32
N PRO A 142 5.61 -3.63 -10.86
CA PRO A 142 4.61 -3.49 -11.93
C PRO A 142 5.12 -4.13 -13.23
N GLU A 143 4.28 -4.90 -13.91
CA GLU A 143 4.51 -5.40 -15.26
C GLU A 143 3.36 -4.99 -16.19
N PRO A 144 3.62 -4.64 -17.47
CA PRO A 144 2.57 -4.27 -18.42
C PRO A 144 1.42 -5.29 -18.53
N ALA A 145 1.68 -6.57 -18.27
CA ALA A 145 0.68 -7.64 -18.26
C ALA A 145 -0.38 -7.48 -17.14
N ASP A 146 -0.08 -6.73 -16.08
CA ASP A 146 -0.99 -6.51 -14.94
C ASP A 146 -2.20 -5.65 -15.33
N LEU A 147 -2.09 -4.85 -16.40
CA LEU A 147 -3.12 -3.88 -16.76
C LEU A 147 -4.50 -4.49 -17.03
N ASN A 148 -4.56 -5.74 -17.53
CA ASN A 148 -5.82 -6.45 -17.70
C ASN A 148 -6.45 -6.84 -16.34
N LEU A 149 -5.62 -7.29 -15.39
CA LEU A 149 -6.06 -7.59 -14.03
C LEU A 149 -6.54 -6.31 -13.34
N LEU A 150 -5.78 -5.22 -13.47
CA LEU A 150 -6.12 -3.93 -12.87
C LEU A 150 -7.38 -3.31 -13.48
N ALA A 151 -7.59 -3.47 -14.80
CA ALA A 151 -8.83 -3.04 -15.45
C ALA A 151 -10.06 -3.77 -14.91
N HIS A 152 -9.93 -5.06 -14.57
CA HIS A 152 -11.00 -5.82 -13.95
C HIS A 152 -11.23 -5.39 -12.50
N ALA A 153 -10.16 -5.28 -11.71
CA ALA A 153 -10.24 -4.85 -10.31
C ALA A 153 -10.69 -3.39 -10.14
N ALA A 154 -10.51 -2.53 -11.15
CA ALA A 154 -11.07 -1.17 -11.19
C ALA A 154 -12.61 -1.15 -11.18
N GLN A 155 -13.26 -2.30 -11.42
CA GLN A 155 -14.72 -2.46 -11.37
C GLN A 155 -15.19 -3.27 -10.15
N ASP A 156 -14.30 -3.54 -9.18
CA ASP A 156 -14.63 -4.30 -7.98
C ASP A 156 -15.71 -3.56 -7.17
N SER A 157 -16.61 -4.30 -6.53
CA SER A 157 -17.65 -3.73 -5.66
C SER A 157 -17.04 -3.04 -4.44
N ASP A 158 -15.91 -3.51 -3.96
CA ASP A 158 -15.21 -2.94 -2.82
C ASP A 158 -14.43 -1.67 -3.20
N GLU A 159 -14.69 -0.57 -2.49
CA GLU A 159 -14.01 0.72 -2.70
C GLU A 159 -12.51 0.63 -2.40
N GLY A 160 -12.11 -0.09 -1.36
CA GLY A 160 -10.72 -0.27 -0.95
C GLY A 160 -9.91 -0.95 -2.04
N ILE A 161 -10.48 -1.95 -2.71
CA ILE A 161 -9.86 -2.61 -3.87
C ILE A 161 -9.70 -1.64 -5.04
N ARG A 162 -10.75 -0.89 -5.40
CA ARG A 162 -10.66 0.12 -6.46
C ARG A 162 -9.61 1.20 -6.13
N ASN A 163 -9.47 1.58 -4.86
CA ASN A 163 -8.45 2.51 -4.40
C ASN A 163 -7.03 1.90 -4.47
N ALA A 164 -6.85 0.63 -4.10
CA ALA A 164 -5.58 -0.08 -4.27
C ALA A 164 -5.14 -0.11 -5.74
N VAL A 165 -6.10 -0.31 -6.67
CA VAL A 165 -5.84 -0.24 -8.12
C VAL A 165 -5.28 1.12 -8.53
N VAL A 166 -5.80 2.23 -8.00
CA VAL A 166 -5.28 3.57 -8.32
C VAL A 166 -3.79 3.72 -7.96
N GLY A 167 -3.39 3.25 -6.78
CA GLY A 167 -2.00 3.27 -6.34
C GLY A 167 -1.12 2.44 -7.25
N THR A 168 -1.55 1.22 -7.56
CA THR A 168 -0.84 0.29 -8.43
C THR A 168 -0.70 0.82 -9.86
N LEU A 169 -1.76 1.40 -10.44
CA LEU A 169 -1.71 2.06 -11.75
C LEU A 169 -0.71 3.22 -11.77
N GLY A 170 -0.60 3.99 -10.68
CA GLY A 170 0.41 5.04 -10.54
C GLY A 170 1.84 4.52 -10.69
N SER A 171 2.12 3.31 -10.23
CA SER A 171 3.43 2.67 -10.36
C SER A 171 3.78 2.21 -11.78
N HIS A 172 2.81 2.09 -12.69
CA HIS A 172 3.08 1.87 -14.11
C HIS A 172 3.59 3.14 -14.82
N GLY A 173 3.71 4.26 -14.10
CA GLY A 173 4.28 5.49 -14.62
C GLY A 173 3.44 6.08 -15.76
N THR A 174 4.09 6.40 -16.87
CA THR A 174 3.46 7.08 -18.01
C THR A 174 2.90 6.11 -19.06
N GLU A 175 2.73 4.84 -18.71
CA GLU A 175 2.16 3.83 -19.62
C GLU A 175 0.76 4.26 -20.06
N PRO A 176 0.49 4.39 -21.38
CA PRO A 176 -0.77 4.98 -21.86
C PRO A 176 -2.02 4.29 -21.33
N ALA A 177 -2.04 2.96 -21.31
CA ALA A 177 -3.19 2.19 -20.81
C ALA A 177 -3.40 2.36 -19.30
N ALA A 178 -2.33 2.54 -18.50
CA ALA A 178 -2.45 2.83 -17.08
C ALA A 178 -3.06 4.22 -16.83
N ILE A 179 -2.63 5.21 -17.60
CA ILE A 179 -3.19 6.56 -17.57
C ILE A 179 -4.67 6.55 -17.99
N ASP A 180 -5.04 5.78 -19.01
CA ASP A 180 -6.43 5.68 -19.48
C ASP A 180 -7.33 5.05 -18.40
N LEU A 181 -6.83 4.06 -17.66
CA LEU A 181 -7.53 3.49 -16.49
C LEU A 181 -7.64 4.49 -15.33
N LEU A 182 -6.59 5.25 -15.04
CA LEU A 182 -6.65 6.34 -14.04
C LEU A 182 -7.66 7.42 -14.42
N LEU A 183 -7.75 7.76 -15.71
CA LEU A 183 -8.76 8.69 -16.23
C LEU A 183 -10.18 8.15 -16.10
N HIS A 184 -10.37 6.83 -16.22
CA HIS A 184 -11.66 6.19 -15.98
C HIS A 184 -12.06 6.26 -14.50
N LEU A 185 -11.11 6.07 -13.58
CA LEU A 185 -11.35 6.14 -12.13
C LEU A 185 -11.65 7.57 -11.62
N LEU A 186 -11.55 8.60 -12.46
CA LEU A 186 -12.09 9.93 -12.16
C LEU A 186 -13.62 9.99 -12.18
N ASP A 187 -14.29 8.98 -12.74
CA ASP A 187 -15.75 8.86 -12.75
C ASP A 187 -16.27 7.90 -11.67
N ASP A 188 -15.41 7.42 -10.75
CA ASP A 188 -15.77 6.47 -9.71
C ASP A 188 -16.88 7.04 -8.79
N PRO A 189 -17.87 6.24 -8.36
CA PRO A 189 -18.90 6.70 -7.42
C PRO A 189 -18.31 7.20 -6.09
N SER A 190 -17.20 6.62 -5.64
CA SER A 190 -16.53 7.05 -4.41
C SER A 190 -15.68 8.30 -4.61
N PRO A 191 -15.92 9.38 -3.85
CA PRO A 191 -15.05 10.54 -3.85
C PRO A 191 -13.61 10.21 -3.46
N GLN A 192 -13.40 9.19 -2.64
CA GLN A 192 -12.06 8.80 -2.18
C GLN A 192 -11.24 8.20 -3.33
N VAL A 193 -11.86 7.36 -4.18
CA VAL A 193 -11.21 6.82 -5.38
C VAL A 193 -10.90 7.94 -6.38
N ARG A 194 -11.84 8.86 -6.61
CA ARG A 194 -11.60 10.04 -7.49
C ARG A 194 -10.43 10.90 -6.99
N ILE A 195 -10.35 11.13 -5.67
CA ILE A 195 -9.24 11.86 -5.03
C ILE A 195 -7.91 11.13 -5.25
N SER A 196 -7.87 9.81 -5.01
CA SER A 196 -6.67 9.02 -5.27
C SER A 196 -6.25 9.12 -6.73
N ALA A 197 -7.19 9.05 -7.67
CA ALA A 197 -6.90 9.14 -9.10
C ALA A 197 -6.36 10.52 -9.48
N LEU A 198 -6.93 11.60 -8.95
CA LEU A 198 -6.38 12.96 -9.08
C LEU A 198 -4.96 13.07 -8.54
N SER A 199 -4.69 12.47 -7.38
CA SER A 199 -3.36 12.44 -6.77
C SER A 199 -2.34 11.73 -7.67
N SER A 200 -2.66 10.53 -8.15
CA SER A 200 -1.81 9.75 -9.07
C SER A 200 -1.57 10.52 -10.38
N LEU A 201 -2.62 11.05 -11.02
CA LEU A 201 -2.48 11.81 -12.26
C LEU A 201 -1.67 13.11 -12.09
N GLY A 202 -1.84 13.79 -10.95
CA GLY A 202 -1.04 14.96 -10.59
C GLY A 202 0.43 14.64 -10.32
N PHE A 203 0.75 13.44 -9.83
CA PHE A 203 2.13 12.97 -9.72
C PHE A 203 2.73 12.63 -11.08
N LEU A 204 1.96 11.98 -11.96
CA LEU A 204 2.40 11.56 -13.30
C LEU A 204 2.50 12.72 -14.31
N GLN A 205 1.79 13.83 -14.05
CA GLN A 205 1.89 15.11 -14.78
C GLN A 205 1.74 14.98 -16.30
N GLN A 206 0.92 14.04 -16.79
CA GLN A 206 0.72 13.84 -18.22
C GLN A 206 -0.22 14.91 -18.79
N PRO A 207 0.22 15.84 -19.65
CA PRO A 207 -0.61 16.99 -20.07
C PRO A 207 -1.95 16.59 -20.70
N ARG A 208 -2.01 15.42 -21.35
CA ARG A 208 -3.25 14.87 -21.94
C ARG A 208 -4.37 14.63 -20.93
N THR A 209 -4.08 14.60 -19.62
CA THR A 209 -5.07 14.34 -18.56
C THR A 209 -5.73 15.62 -18.06
N LEU A 210 -5.14 16.79 -18.33
CA LEU A 210 -5.63 18.11 -17.89
C LEU A 210 -7.10 18.36 -18.24
N PRO A 211 -7.60 18.05 -19.46
CA PRO A 211 -9.01 18.22 -19.76
C PRO A 211 -9.93 17.50 -18.78
N ARG A 212 -9.61 16.24 -18.43
CA ARG A 212 -10.42 15.45 -17.50
C ARG A 212 -10.27 15.90 -16.06
N ILE A 213 -9.06 16.21 -15.61
CA ILE A 213 -8.79 16.74 -14.27
C ILE A 213 -9.61 18.02 -14.04
N ARG A 214 -9.63 18.94 -15.00
CA ARG A 214 -10.35 20.22 -14.91
C ARG A 214 -11.86 20.07 -14.77
N LEU A 215 -12.47 19.01 -15.33
CA LEU A 215 -13.91 18.79 -15.22
C LEU A 215 -14.35 18.55 -13.77
N LEU A 216 -13.50 17.91 -12.95
CA LEU A 216 -13.78 17.63 -11.55
C LEU A 216 -13.76 18.89 -10.67
N ALA A 217 -13.44 20.07 -11.21
CA ALA A 217 -13.62 21.35 -10.52
C ALA A 217 -15.11 21.66 -10.24
N ASN A 218 -16.03 20.92 -10.84
CA ASN A 218 -17.47 20.98 -10.59
C ASN A 218 -17.99 19.75 -9.83
N ASP A 219 -17.11 18.92 -9.26
CA ASP A 219 -17.53 17.75 -8.47
C ASP A 219 -18.34 18.18 -7.25
N ASP A 220 -19.39 17.42 -6.94
CA ASP A 220 -20.27 17.69 -5.79
C ASP A 220 -19.50 17.63 -4.46
N ASN A 221 -18.45 16.81 -4.38
CA ASN A 221 -17.64 16.68 -3.18
C ASN A 221 -16.54 17.76 -3.13
N PRO A 222 -16.54 18.65 -2.11
CA PRO A 222 -15.52 19.70 -1.98
C PRO A 222 -14.10 19.16 -1.84
N ARG A 223 -13.91 17.96 -1.26
CA ARG A 223 -12.57 17.35 -1.17
C ARG A 223 -12.05 17.00 -2.56
N VAL A 224 -12.90 16.53 -3.48
CA VAL A 224 -12.51 16.25 -4.87
C VAL A 224 -12.10 17.55 -5.56
N ARG A 225 -12.91 18.62 -5.46
CA ARG A 225 -12.58 19.94 -6.02
C ARG A 225 -11.26 20.50 -5.49
N ALA A 226 -11.00 20.37 -4.20
CA ALA A 226 -9.73 20.76 -3.60
C ALA A 226 -8.55 19.95 -4.18
N TRP A 227 -8.74 18.65 -4.39
CA TRP A 227 -7.72 17.79 -5.01
C TRP A 227 -7.49 18.07 -6.48
N VAL A 228 -8.45 18.67 -7.20
CA VAL A 228 -8.21 19.23 -8.54
C VAL A 228 -7.17 20.34 -8.47
N ALA A 229 -7.32 21.29 -7.54
CA ALA A 229 -6.33 22.34 -7.36
C ALA A 229 -4.95 21.76 -7.01
N VAL A 230 -4.89 20.80 -6.08
CA VAL A 230 -3.65 20.11 -5.71
C VAL A 230 -2.99 19.43 -6.92
N ALA A 231 -3.77 18.70 -7.73
CA ALA A 231 -3.27 18.00 -8.91
C ALA A 231 -2.74 18.99 -9.96
N LEU A 232 -3.51 20.03 -10.31
CA LEU A 232 -3.10 21.08 -11.25
C LEU A 232 -1.86 21.83 -10.77
N GLY A 233 -1.73 22.07 -9.46
CA GLY A 233 -0.57 22.67 -8.84
C GLY A 233 0.70 21.82 -8.88
N ARG A 234 0.63 20.55 -9.33
CA ARG A 234 1.82 19.70 -9.54
C ARG A 234 2.36 19.79 -10.97
N PHE A 235 1.54 20.11 -11.95
CA PHE A 235 1.98 20.21 -13.35
C PHE A 235 3.08 21.27 -13.54
N PRO A 236 3.92 21.18 -14.58
CA PRO A 236 4.90 22.20 -14.91
C PRO A 236 4.29 23.58 -15.16
N ALA A 237 5.12 24.63 -15.06
CA ALA A 237 4.68 26.02 -15.23
C ALA A 237 4.05 26.30 -16.60
N LEU A 238 4.51 25.62 -17.67
CA LEU A 238 3.95 25.74 -19.01
C LEU A 238 2.47 25.34 -19.05
N ASP A 239 2.13 24.22 -18.40
CA ASP A 239 0.77 23.70 -18.33
C ASP A 239 -0.10 24.50 -17.35
N ARG A 240 0.50 25.09 -16.31
CA ARG A 240 -0.22 26.01 -15.41
C ARG A 240 -0.51 27.37 -16.02
N ALA A 241 0.23 27.77 -17.05
CA ALA A 241 -0.03 28.98 -17.81
C ALA A 241 -1.13 28.78 -18.88
N ASP A 242 -1.64 27.56 -19.04
CA ASP A 242 -2.80 27.29 -19.89
C ASP A 242 -4.02 28.09 -19.40
N PRO A 243 -4.66 28.91 -20.26
CA PRO A 243 -5.79 29.75 -19.86
C PRO A 243 -6.94 28.97 -19.23
N ALA A 244 -7.20 27.73 -19.67
CA ALA A 244 -8.27 26.94 -19.12
C ALA A 244 -7.90 26.34 -17.74
N THR A 245 -6.64 25.99 -17.50
CA THR A 245 -6.15 25.67 -16.15
C THR A 245 -6.24 26.87 -15.20
N LEU A 246 -5.83 28.06 -15.65
CA LEU A 246 -5.94 29.28 -14.86
C LEU A 246 -7.39 29.62 -14.51
N ALA A 247 -8.30 29.54 -15.47
CA ALA A 247 -9.72 29.76 -15.24
C ALA A 247 -10.30 28.81 -14.18
N VAL A 248 -9.90 27.53 -14.22
CA VAL A 248 -10.29 26.55 -13.19
C VAL A 248 -9.70 26.91 -11.82
N LEU A 249 -8.43 27.31 -11.74
CA LEU A 249 -7.84 27.76 -10.49
C LEU A 249 -8.49 29.04 -9.96
N ASP A 250 -8.96 29.95 -10.82
CA ASP A 250 -9.72 31.15 -10.43
C ASP A 250 -11.11 30.77 -9.90
N GLN A 251 -11.80 29.83 -10.56
CA GLN A 251 -13.04 29.25 -10.07
C GLN A 251 -12.86 28.65 -8.67
N LEU A 252 -11.86 27.78 -8.47
CA LEU A 252 -11.63 27.11 -7.19
C LEU A 252 -11.17 28.07 -6.09
N ALA A 253 -10.51 29.18 -6.43
CA ALA A 253 -10.16 30.23 -5.46
C ALA A 253 -11.40 31.00 -4.96
N ALA A 254 -12.49 31.00 -5.74
CA ALA A 254 -13.78 31.58 -5.38
C ALA A 254 -14.80 30.53 -4.89
N ASP A 255 -14.37 29.27 -4.66
CA ASP A 255 -15.25 28.19 -4.22
C ASP A 255 -15.94 28.52 -2.88
N ALA A 256 -17.16 28.01 -2.69
CA ALA A 256 -17.92 28.22 -1.45
C ALA A 256 -17.23 27.55 -0.25
N ASP A 257 -16.55 26.42 -0.46
CA ASP A 257 -15.89 25.67 0.60
C ASP A 257 -14.50 26.26 0.93
N PRO A 258 -14.23 26.65 2.19
CA PRO A 258 -12.93 27.17 2.61
C PRO A 258 -11.74 26.25 2.30
N TYR A 259 -11.92 24.93 2.45
CA TYR A 259 -10.86 23.96 2.20
C TYR A 259 -10.40 23.98 0.74
N VAL A 260 -11.35 24.15 -0.19
CA VAL A 260 -11.04 24.27 -1.63
C VAL A 260 -10.23 25.53 -1.91
N ARG A 261 -10.62 26.67 -1.31
CA ARG A 261 -9.90 27.94 -1.47
C ARG A 261 -8.48 27.89 -0.92
N ASP A 262 -8.30 27.29 0.25
CA ASP A 262 -7.00 27.14 0.91
C ASP A 262 -6.05 26.28 0.06
N GLN A 263 -6.52 25.10 -0.38
CA GLN A 263 -5.76 24.21 -1.26
C GLN A 263 -5.42 24.85 -2.61
N THR A 264 -6.29 25.72 -3.13
CA THR A 264 -6.04 26.46 -4.37
C THR A 264 -4.94 27.51 -4.20
N THR A 265 -4.89 28.18 -3.06
CA THR A 265 -3.84 29.14 -2.74
C THR A 265 -2.49 28.43 -2.62
N GLU A 266 -2.44 27.29 -1.92
CA GLU A 266 -1.24 26.46 -1.84
C GLU A 266 -0.79 25.95 -3.21
N ALA A 267 -1.71 25.46 -4.04
CA ALA A 267 -1.43 24.96 -5.38
C ALA A 267 -0.78 26.02 -6.28
N ARG A 268 -1.21 27.28 -6.20
CA ARG A 268 -0.62 28.40 -6.95
C ARG A 268 0.82 28.71 -6.53
N GLN A 269 1.14 28.51 -5.25
CA GLN A 269 2.46 28.79 -4.68
C GLN A 269 3.44 27.62 -4.86
N ARG A 270 2.92 26.42 -5.09
CA ARG A 270 3.72 25.19 -5.20
C ARG A 270 4.74 25.32 -6.33
N LYS A 271 6.03 25.20 -6.06
CA LYS A 271 7.02 25.09 -7.13
C LYS A 271 6.88 23.71 -7.79
N PRO A 272 7.05 23.59 -9.12
CA PRO A 272 7.14 22.27 -9.75
C PRO A 272 8.25 21.47 -9.06
N LEU A 273 7.98 20.20 -8.76
CA LEU A 273 8.97 19.29 -8.16
C LEU A 273 10.18 19.26 -9.12
N ARG A 274 11.36 19.57 -8.60
CA ARG A 274 12.60 19.43 -9.37
C ARG A 274 12.84 17.93 -9.56
N SER A 275 12.89 17.49 -10.82
CA SER A 275 13.34 16.15 -11.22
C SER A 275 14.80 15.94 -10.90
#